data_AF-A0A8T4P1K9-F1
#
_entry.id   AF-A0A8T4P1K9-F1
#
_cell.length_a   1.000
_cell.length_b   1.000
_cell.length_c   1.000
_cell.angle_alpha   90.00
_cell.angle_beta   90.00
_cell.angle_gamma   90.00
#
_symmetry.space_group_name_H-M   'P 1'
#
loop_
_entity.id
_entity.type
_entity.pdbx_description
1 polymer ?
#
loop_
_entity_poly.entity_id
_entity_poly.type
_entity_poly.pdbx_seq_one_letter_code
_entity_poly.pdbx_strand_id
1 'polypeptide(L)' 'MYNMIERETTLRAWGNSIGLVIPKEDVKKEGLHVDQKVKVVITPVKTLKVKDIFGKLKLKINTKELLKEVDKELDSKFF' A
#
# COMPACT_ATOMS: atom_id res chain seq x y z
N MET A 1 13.55 13.13 24.48
CA MET A 1 13.29 13.10 23.02
C MET A 1 12.52 11.82 22.74
N TYR A 2 11.37 11.89 22.09
CA TYR A 2 10.63 10.68 21.70
C TYR A 2 11.09 10.27 20.30
N ASN A 3 11.58 9.05 20.14
CA ASN A 3 11.82 8.49 18.80
C ASN A 3 10.48 8.07 18.21
N MET A 4 10.17 8.58 17.03
CA MET A 4 9.00 8.17 16.26
C MET A 4 9.41 6.99 15.37
N ILE A 5 8.67 5.88 15.47
CA ILE A 5 8.84 4.71 14.61
C ILE A 5 7.74 4.79 13.54
N GLU A 6 8.13 4.81 12.27
CA GLU A 6 7.22 4.69 11.15
C GLU A 6 7.45 3.34 10.46
N ARG A 7 6.41 2.49 10.44
CA ARG A 7 6.49 1.17 9.82
C ARG A 7 5.12 0.75 9.30
N GLU A 8 5.09 0.20 8.09
CA GLU A 8 3.90 -0.50 7.61
C GLU A 8 3.74 -1.81 8.38
N THR A 9 2.57 -2.01 8.95
CA THR A 9 2.25 -3.23 9.69
C THR A 9 0.80 -3.64 9.51
N THR A 10 0.49 -4.82 10.00
CA THR A 10 -0.83 -5.43 9.90
C THR A 10 -1.64 -5.20 11.17
N LEU A 11 -2.88 -4.78 10.98
CA LEU A 11 -3.90 -4.81 12.03
C LEU A 11 -4.45 -6.24 12.17
N ARG A 12 -4.63 -6.70 13.41
CA ARG A 12 -5.16 -8.04 13.72
C ARG A 12 -6.33 -7.95 14.67
N ALA A 13 -7.30 -8.85 14.53
CA ALA A 13 -8.40 -8.97 15.48
C ALA A 13 -7.88 -9.46 16.83
N TRP A 14 -8.38 -8.87 17.91
CA TRP A 14 -8.09 -9.28 19.28
C TRP A 14 -9.37 -9.14 20.12
N GLY A 15 -10.11 -10.23 20.26
CA GLY A 15 -11.42 -10.22 20.91
C GLY A 15 -12.37 -9.24 20.19
N ASN A 16 -12.98 -8.32 20.93
CA ASN A 16 -13.85 -7.26 20.39
C ASN A 16 -13.07 -5.98 20.02
N SER A 17 -11.79 -6.10 19.70
CA SER A 17 -10.89 -4.98 19.40
C SER A 17 -9.96 -5.32 18.25
N ILE A 18 -9.26 -4.32 17.73
CA ILE A 18 -8.23 -4.47 16.70
C ILE A 18 -6.89 -4.05 17.30
N GLY A 19 -5.91 -4.93 17.25
CA GLY A 19 -4.53 -4.68 17.69
C GLY A 19 -3.61 -4.34 16.51
N LEU A 20 -2.58 -3.54 16.80
CA LEU A 20 -1.45 -3.28 15.91
C LEU A 20 -0.34 -4.29 16.22
N VAL A 21 0.18 -4.97 15.21
CA VAL A 21 1.34 -5.87 15.41
C VAL A 21 2.63 -5.05 15.36
N ILE A 22 3.41 -5.05 16.44
CA ILE A 22 4.75 -4.46 16.46
C ILE A 22 5.77 -5.59 16.40
N PRO A 23 6.66 -5.63 15.38
CA PRO A 23 7.71 -6.63 15.28
C PRO A 23 8.61 -6.67 16.52
N LYS A 24 9.04 -7.87 16.93
CA LYS A 24 9.84 -8.06 18.15
C LYS A 24 11.16 -7.29 18.17
N GLU A 25 11.75 -7.06 16.99
CA GLU A 25 12.96 -6.25 16.84
C GLU A 25 12.75 -4.79 17.25
N ASP A 26 11.63 -4.17 16.86
CA ASP A 26 11.29 -2.80 17.23
C ASP A 26 10.97 -2.70 18.72
N VAL A 27 10.27 -3.71 19.25
CA VAL A 27 9.97 -3.81 20.69
C VAL A 27 11.26 -3.78 21.51
N LYS A 28 12.27 -4.57 21.11
CA LYS A 28 13.56 -4.61 21.81
C LYS A 28 14.36 -3.32 21.63
N LYS A 29 14.44 -2.81 20.41
CA LYS A 29 15.24 -1.63 20.07
C LYS A 29 14.76 -0.38 20.82
N GLU A 30 13.46 -0.24 20.95
CA GLU A 30 12.83 0.97 21.51
C GLU A 30 12.37 0.77 22.96
N GLY A 31 12.73 -0.36 23.58
CA GLY A 31 12.45 -0.64 24.99
C GLY A 31 10.96 -0.75 25.31
N LEU A 32 10.14 -1.16 24.35
CA LEU A 32 8.71 -1.34 24.54
C LEU A 32 8.43 -2.59 25.37
N HIS A 33 7.41 -2.52 26.22
CA HIS A 33 6.96 -3.66 27.03
C HIS A 33 5.44 -3.80 27.02
N VAL A 34 4.96 -4.97 27.42
CA VAL A 34 3.53 -5.27 27.55
C VAL A 34 2.92 -4.31 28.59
N ASP A 35 1.67 -3.90 28.34
CA ASP A 35 0.89 -2.96 29.17
C ASP A 35 1.42 -1.52 29.26
N GLN A 36 2.50 -1.20 28.54
CA GLN A 36 2.98 0.16 28.41
C GLN A 36 1.95 1.03 27.66
N LYS A 37 1.62 2.20 28.22
CA LYS A 37 0.86 3.22 27.50
C LYS A 37 1.72 3.86 26.43
N VAL A 38 1.24 3.86 25.19
CA VAL A 38 1.91 4.44 24.03
C VAL A 38 0.96 5.33 23.25
N LYS A 39 1.52 6.28 22.48
CA LYS A 39 0.77 7.10 21.52
C LYS A 39 1.06 6.58 20.12
N VAL A 40 0.02 6.35 19.32
CA VAL A 40 0.16 5.84 17.95
C VAL A 40 -0.51 6.79 16.96
N VAL A 41 0.07 6.89 15.76
CA VAL A 41 -0.52 7.56 14.59
C VAL A 41 -0.71 6.49 13.53
N ILE A 42 -1.94 6.33 13.03
CA ILE A 42 -2.30 5.25 12.12
C ILE A 42 -2.77 5.84 10.80
N THR A 43 -2.14 5.43 9.71
CA THR A 43 -2.53 5.80 8.34
C THR A 43 -2.75 4.54 7.52
N PRO A 44 -3.92 4.35 6.87
CA PRO A 44 -4.14 3.21 6.00
C PRO A 44 -3.19 3.23 4.81
N VAL A 45 -2.50 2.12 4.57
CA VAL A 45 -1.67 1.94 3.37
C VAL A 45 -2.61 1.82 2.16
N LYS A 46 -2.55 2.81 1.26
CA LYS A 46 -3.31 2.79 0.01
C LYS A 46 -2.60 1.90 -1.00
N THR A 47 -3.05 0.65 -1.14
CA THR A 47 -2.67 -0.17 -2.29
C THR A 47 -3.57 0.21 -3.47
N LEU A 48 -3.03 0.96 -4.43
CA LEU A 48 -3.67 1.11 -5.74
C LEU A 48 -3.62 -0.26 -6.42
N LYS A 49 -4.75 -0.95 -6.53
CA LYS A 49 -4.76 -2.20 -7.30
C LYS A 49 -4.61 -1.83 -8.76
N VAL A 50 -3.85 -2.64 -9.51
CA VAL A 50 -3.73 -2.51 -10.98
C VAL A 50 -5.12 -2.43 -11.63
N LYS A 51 -6.10 -3.19 -11.12
CA LYS A 51 -7.50 -3.13 -11.55
C LYS A 51 -8.14 -1.74 -11.42
N ASP A 52 -7.80 -0.98 -10.37
CA ASP A 52 -8.32 0.37 -10.13
C ASP A 52 -7.70 1.39 -11.08
N ILE A 53 -6.45 1.16 -11.51
CA ILE A 53 -5.75 1.97 -12.51
C ILE A 53 -6.30 1.68 -13.91
N PHE A 54 -6.40 0.40 -14.28
CA PHE A 54 -6.94 -0.03 -15.57
C PHE A 54 -8.42 0.33 -15.74
N GLY A 55 -9.22 0.28 -14.68
CA GLY A 55 -10.62 0.72 -14.71
C GLY A 55 -10.77 2.21 -14.99
N LYS A 56 -9.89 3.05 -14.41
CA LYS A 56 -9.87 4.50 -14.67
C LYS A 56 -9.30 4.85 -16.05
N LEU A 57 -8.31 4.09 -16.53
CA LEU A 57 -7.70 4.31 -17.85
C LEU A 57 -8.67 3.95 -18.99
N LYS A 58 -9.44 2.85 -18.84
CA LYS A 58 -10.48 2.42 -19.79
C LYS A 58 -11.59 3.46 -19.99
N LEU A 59 -11.84 4.31 -19.00
CA LEU A 59 -12.85 5.38 -19.11
C LEU A 59 -12.32 6.62 -19.83
N LYS A 60 -11.00 6.84 -19.82
CA LYS A 60 -10.38 8.02 -20.44
C LYS A 60 -9.98 7.79 -21.89
N ILE A 61 -9.74 6.55 -22.30
CA ILE A 61 -9.25 6.25 -23.64
C ILE A 61 -10.08 5.12 -24.22
N ASN A 62 -10.66 5.36 -25.39
CA ASN A 62 -11.38 4.34 -26.13
C ASN A 62 -10.40 3.19 -26.40
N THR A 63 -10.67 2.01 -25.84
CA THR A 63 -9.75 0.86 -25.94
C THR A 63 -9.40 0.50 -27.38
N LYS A 64 -10.27 0.83 -28.35
CA LYS A 64 -10.01 0.66 -29.79
C LYS A 64 -8.97 1.64 -30.35
N GLU A 65 -8.87 2.85 -29.82
CA GLU A 65 -7.88 3.84 -30.26
C GLU A 65 -6.49 3.49 -29.75
N LEU A 66 -6.38 3.06 -28.47
CA LEU A 66 -5.13 2.55 -27.91
C LEU A 66 -4.59 1.34 -28.66
N LEU A 67 -5.44 0.37 -28.98
CA LEU A 67 -5.02 -0.81 -29.74
C LEU A 67 -4.51 -0.41 -31.14
N LYS A 68 -5.15 0.56 -31.80
CA LYS A 68 -4.69 1.08 -33.09
C LYS A 68 -3.36 1.83 -33.01
N GLU A 69 -3.10 2.57 -31.93
CA GLU A 69 -1.83 3.27 -31.72
C GLU A 69 -0.70 2.28 -31.42
N VAL A 70 -0.95 1.28 -30.57
CA VAL A 70 0.03 0.23 -30.25
C VAL A 70 0.37 -0.62 -31.47
N ASP A 71 -0.62 -1.02 -32.27
CA ASP A 71 -0.40 -1.78 -33.51
C ASP A 71 0.44 -0.96 -34.51
N LYS A 72 0.15 0.35 -34.67
CA LYS A 72 0.94 1.25 -35.53
C LYS A 72 2.38 1.42 -35.06
N GLU A 73 2.61 1.59 -33.76
CA GLU A 73 3.97 1.73 -33.20
C GLU A 73 4.79 0.43 -33.31
N LEU A 74 4.14 -0.72 -33.17
CA LEU A 74 4.80 -2.02 -33.34
C LEU A 74 5.15 -2.24 -34.81
N ASP A 75 4.21 -2.05 -35.72
CA ASP A 75 4.46 -2.18 -37.17
C ASP A 75 5.56 -1.23 -37.64
N SER A 76 5.64 0.00 -37.13
CA SER A 76 6.71 0.95 -37.52
C SER A 76 8.09 0.64 -36.94
N LYS A 77 8.20 -0.25 -35.95
CA LYS A 77 9.48 -0.66 -35.35
C LYS A 77 10.02 -1.96 -35.93
N PHE A 78 9.16 -2.73 -36.59
CA PHE A 78 9.51 -4.02 -37.20
C PHE A 78 9.60 -3.96 -38.73
N PHE A 79 9.46 -2.78 -39.33
CA PHE A 79 9.76 -2.45 -40.73
C PHE A 79 10.77 -1.31 -40.84
#